data_AF-A0A9E5G7Y9-F1
#
_entry.id   AF-A0A9E5G7Y9-F1
#
_cell.length_a   1.000
_cell.length_b   1.000
_cell.length_c   1.000
_cell.angle_alpha   90.00
_cell.angle_beta   90.00
_cell.angle_gamma   90.00
#
_symmetry.space_group_name_H-M   'P 1'
#
loop_
_entity.id
_entity.type
_entity.pdbx_description
1 polymer ?
#
loop_
_entity_poly.entity_id
_entity_poly.type
_entity_poly.pdbx_seq_one_letter_code
_entity_poly.pdbx_strand_id
1 'polypeptide(L)'
;MQTKEQSLCFTGHRSEKLPKTEDGMEKLKLKLWVEIDKAIENGIDTFYFGACYGFDLLCADIVAKRKRVIKMSNPKIIKLIAVIPFEEQASRWKESDREIYYDI
;
A
#
# COMPACT_ATOMS: atom_id res chain seq x y z
N MET A 1 15.63 21.76 12.63
CA MET A 1 14.19 21.90 12.34
C MET A 1 13.67 20.53 11.94
N GLN A 2 12.69 19.96 12.65
CA GLN A 2 12.01 18.75 12.16
C GLN A 2 11.18 19.16 10.95
N THR A 3 11.52 18.68 9.77
CA THR A 3 10.67 18.77 8.58
C THR A 3 9.39 18.01 8.88
N LYS A 4 8.24 18.64 8.65
CA LYS A 4 6.92 18.03 8.87
C LYS A 4 6.78 16.84 7.91
N GLU A 5 6.49 15.64 8.45
CA GLU A 5 6.25 14.45 7.64
C GLU A 5 5.16 14.73 6.59
N GLN A 6 5.45 14.40 5.34
CA GLN A 6 4.50 14.52 4.24
C GLN A 6 3.83 13.16 4.09
N SER A 7 2.62 13.07 4.65
CA SER A 7 1.94 11.81 4.89
C SER A 7 0.73 11.62 3.99
N LEU A 8 0.48 10.38 3.58
CA LEU A 8 -0.70 9.96 2.84
C LEU A 8 -1.33 8.72 3.47
N CYS A 9 -2.66 8.69 3.56
CA CYS A 9 -3.42 7.55 4.06
C CYS A 9 -4.17 6.86 2.92
N PHE A 10 -4.10 5.53 2.86
CA PHE A 10 -4.94 4.73 1.97
C PHE A 10 -6.20 4.28 2.70
N THR A 11 -7.30 4.27 1.94
CA THR A 11 -8.56 3.62 2.32
C THR A 11 -9.29 3.21 1.06
N GLY A 12 -10.00 2.09 1.12
CA GLY A 12 -10.77 1.65 -0.03
C GLY A 12 -11.56 0.38 0.21
N HIS A 13 -11.95 -0.23 -0.90
CA HIS A 13 -12.84 -1.37 -0.92
C HIS A 13 -12.14 -2.68 -0.55
N ARG A 14 -12.90 -3.59 0.08
CA ARG A 14 -12.49 -4.99 0.30
C ARG A 14 -12.39 -5.75 -1.01
N SER A 15 -11.71 -6.90 -1.00
CA SER A 15 -11.46 -7.75 -2.17
C SER A 15 -12.73 -8.05 -2.97
N GLU A 16 -13.89 -8.17 -2.32
CA GLU A 16 -15.19 -8.44 -2.94
C GLU A 16 -15.64 -7.35 -3.92
N LYS A 17 -15.24 -6.09 -3.67
CA LYS A 17 -15.63 -4.91 -4.45
C LYS A 17 -14.52 -4.39 -5.37
N LEU A 18 -13.36 -5.05 -5.39
CA LEU A 18 -12.31 -4.78 -6.38
C LEU A 18 -12.67 -5.41 -7.74
N PRO A 19 -12.07 -4.92 -8.85
CA PRO A 19 -12.23 -5.54 -10.16
C PRO A 19 -12.01 -7.05 -10.13
N LYS A 20 -12.85 -7.78 -10.85
CA LYS A 20 -12.81 -9.26 -10.91
C LYS A 20 -12.11 -9.79 -12.15
N THR A 21 -11.97 -8.95 -13.17
CA THR A 21 -11.24 -9.27 -14.38
C THR A 21 -9.76 -8.96 -14.18
N GLU A 22 -8.90 -9.74 -14.83
CA GLU A 22 -7.46 -9.53 -14.82
C GLU A 22 -7.09 -8.14 -15.37
N ASP A 23 -7.62 -7.78 -16.55
CA ASP A 23 -7.46 -6.44 -17.16
C ASP A 23 -7.92 -5.30 -16.24
N GLY A 24 -9.05 -5.49 -15.53
CA GLY A 24 -9.55 -4.49 -14.58
C GLY A 24 -8.63 -4.32 -13.38
N MET A 25 -8.07 -5.42 -12.87
CA MET A 25 -7.10 -5.39 -11.77
C MET A 25 -5.75 -4.81 -12.20
N GLU A 26 -5.29 -5.12 -13.40
CA GLU A 26 -4.05 -4.56 -13.95
C GLU A 26 -4.18 -3.04 -14.14
N LYS A 27 -5.30 -2.57 -14.70
CA LYS A 27 -5.60 -1.14 -14.82
C LYS A 27 -5.63 -0.43 -13.48
N LEU A 28 -6.20 -1.06 -12.44
CA LEU A 28 -6.19 -0.50 -11.09
C LEU A 28 -4.77 -0.39 -10.53
N LYS A 29 -3.98 -1.46 -10.64
CA LYS A 29 -2.57 -1.50 -10.20
C LYS A 29 -1.73 -0.43 -10.90
N LEU A 30 -1.87 -0.28 -12.21
CA LEU A 30 -1.13 0.73 -12.99
C LEU A 30 -1.50 2.15 -12.55
N LYS A 31 -2.80 2.44 -12.36
CA LYS A 31 -3.26 3.74 -11.86
C LYS A 31 -2.70 4.03 -10.47
N LEU A 32 -2.78 3.05 -9.56
CA LEU A 32 -2.22 3.19 -8.21
C LEU A 32 -0.71 3.44 -8.23
N TRP A 33 0.02 2.72 -9.09
CA TRP A 33 1.46 2.92 -9.27
C TRP A 33 1.77 4.36 -9.69
N VAL A 34 1.08 4.87 -10.70
CA VAL A 34 1.27 6.25 -11.20
C VAL A 34 0.93 7.30 -10.13
N GLU A 35 -0.17 7.13 -9.40
CA GLU A 35 -0.55 8.08 -8.35
C GLU A 35 0.41 8.04 -7.15
N ILE A 36 0.93 6.87 -6.79
CA ILE A 36 1.98 6.73 -5.76
C ILE A 36 3.28 7.41 -6.22
N ASP A 37 3.65 7.27 -7.48
CA ASP A 37 4.83 7.95 -8.04
C ASP A 37 4.70 9.46 -7.96
N LYS A 38 3.56 10.00 -8.38
CA LYS A 38 3.26 11.44 -8.25
C LYS A 38 3.31 11.89 -6.79
N ALA A 39 2.77 11.10 -5.86
CA ALA A 39 2.82 11.43 -4.44
C ALA A 39 4.27 11.53 -3.94
N ILE A 40 5.12 10.56 -4.29
CA ILE A 40 6.55 10.54 -3.92
C ILE A 40 7.31 11.70 -4.56
N GLU A 41 7.02 12.03 -5.83
CA GLU A 41 7.60 13.18 -6.53
C GLU A 41 7.21 14.51 -5.87
N ASN A 42 5.98 14.61 -5.36
CA ASN A 42 5.49 15.75 -4.59
C ASN A 42 5.98 15.77 -3.12
N GLY A 43 6.89 14.87 -2.75
CA GLY A 43 7.55 14.88 -1.45
C GLY A 43 6.88 14.04 -0.36
N ILE A 44 5.85 13.25 -0.67
CA ILE A 44 5.29 12.28 0.27
C ILE A 44 6.33 11.22 0.57
N ASP A 45 6.64 11.04 1.85
CA ASP A 45 7.64 10.08 2.34
C ASP A 45 7.05 9.00 3.25
N THR A 46 5.82 9.20 3.73
CA THR A 46 5.19 8.34 4.73
C THR A 46 3.79 7.93 4.29
N PHE A 47 3.58 6.62 4.18
CA PHE A 47 2.33 6.01 3.74
C PHE A 47 1.71 5.21 4.87
N TYR A 48 0.44 5.49 5.17
CA TYR A 48 -0.36 4.77 6.16
C TYR A 48 -1.45 3.94 5.49
N PHE A 49 -1.71 2.76 6.02
CA PHE A 49 -2.79 1.89 5.56
C PHE A 49 -3.37 1.10 6.74
N GLY A 50 -4.65 0.73 6.66
CA GLY A 50 -5.31 -0.05 7.72
C GLY A 50 -4.90 -1.52 7.78
N ALA A 51 -4.05 -1.95 6.85
CA ALA A 51 -3.63 -3.32 6.64
C ALA A 51 -4.78 -4.32 6.51
N CYS A 52 -5.93 -3.88 6.01
CA CYS A 52 -7.04 -4.79 5.77
C CYS A 52 -7.04 -5.35 4.35
N TYR A 53 -7.54 -6.58 4.17
CA TYR A 53 -7.60 -7.23 2.86
C TYR A 53 -8.33 -6.39 1.79
N GLY A 54 -7.93 -6.57 0.53
CA GLY A 54 -8.40 -5.79 -0.59
C GLY A 54 -7.51 -4.58 -0.86
N PHE A 55 -8.11 -3.39 -0.90
CA PHE A 55 -7.43 -2.18 -1.38
C PHE A 55 -6.24 -1.76 -0.51
N ASP A 56 -6.32 -1.87 0.83
CA ASP A 56 -5.20 -1.45 1.69
C ASP A 56 -3.95 -2.30 1.42
N LEU A 57 -4.09 -3.63 1.36
CA LEU A 57 -2.99 -4.54 1.01
C LEU A 57 -2.46 -4.31 -0.41
N LEU A 58 -3.35 -4.01 -1.37
CA LEU A 58 -2.94 -3.67 -2.74
C LEU A 58 -2.06 -2.41 -2.77
N CYS A 59 -2.45 -1.35 -2.05
CA CYS A 59 -1.66 -0.13 -1.95
C CYS A 59 -0.32 -0.38 -1.25
N ALA A 60 -0.33 -1.16 -0.17
CA ALA A 60 0.87 -1.50 0.59
C ALA A 60 1.89 -2.27 -0.27
N ASP A 61 1.45 -3.27 -1.02
CA ASP A 61 2.29 -4.04 -1.96
C ASP A 61 2.94 -3.11 -3.00
N ILE A 62 2.17 -2.20 -3.59
CA ILE A 62 2.69 -1.25 -4.59
C ILE A 62 3.71 -0.29 -3.96
N VAL A 63 3.44 0.26 -2.77
CA VAL A 63 4.41 1.11 -2.06
C VAL A 63 5.68 0.33 -1.69
N ALA A 64 5.56 -0.92 -1.24
CA ALA A 64 6.71 -1.77 -0.93
C ALA A 64 7.57 -2.02 -2.17
N LYS A 65 6.94 -2.31 -3.32
CA LYS A 65 7.63 -2.45 -4.61
C LYS A 65 8.33 -1.16 -5.03
N ARG A 66 7.65 -0.01 -4.95
CA ARG A 66 8.25 1.31 -5.25
C ARG A 66 9.43 1.61 -4.35
N LYS A 67 9.31 1.38 -3.05
CA LYS A 67 10.39 1.55 -2.08
C LYS A 67 11.63 0.72 -2.45
N ARG A 68 11.46 -0.53 -2.92
CA ARG A 68 12.58 -1.37 -3.40
C ARG A 68 13.25 -0.75 -4.63
N VAL A 69 12.48 -0.36 -5.64
CA VAL A 69 13.00 0.26 -6.88
C VAL A 69 13.71 1.58 -6.59
N ILE A 70 13.12 2.45 -5.78
CA ILE A 70 13.69 3.76 -5.44
C ILE A 70 14.99 3.57 -4.66
N LYS A 71 15.05 2.68 -3.67
CA LYS A 71 16.29 2.41 -2.92
C LYS A 71 17.46 2.01 -3.83
N MET A 72 17.18 1.36 -4.97
CA MET A 72 18.22 1.01 -5.95
C MET A 72 18.66 2.21 -6.80
N SER A 73 17.76 3.14 -7.12
CA SER A 73 18.05 4.26 -8.04
C SER A 73 18.45 5.56 -7.35
N ASN A 74 17.94 5.83 -6.14
CA ASN A 74 18.20 7.03 -5.35
C ASN A 74 17.74 6.82 -3.89
N PRO A 75 18.60 6.93 -2.86
CA PRO A 75 18.23 6.66 -1.47
C PRO A 75 17.27 7.72 -0.88
N LYS A 76 15.99 7.66 -1.27
CA LYS A 76 14.88 8.33 -0.58
C LYS A 76 14.37 7.43 0.54
N ILE A 77 14.06 8.04 1.69
CA ILE A 77 13.45 7.33 2.82
C ILE A 77 11.94 7.27 2.56
N ILE A 78 11.41 6.09 2.27
CA ILE A 78 9.98 5.83 2.18
C ILE A 78 9.55 4.93 3.35
N LYS A 79 8.61 5.41 4.15
CA LYS A 79 7.98 4.68 5.26
C LYS A 79 6.63 4.15 4.81
N LEU A 80 6.36 2.89 5.15
CA LEU A 80 5.06 2.25 4.98
C LEU A 80 4.67 1.74 6.38
N ILE A 81 3.55 2.22 6.90
CA ILE A 81 3.13 2.03 8.29
C ILE A 81 1.74 1.41 8.31
N ALA A 82 1.66 0.19 8.82
CA ALA A 82 0.40 -0.49 9.09
C ALA A 82 -0.24 0.07 10.36
N VAL A 83 -1.48 0.57 10.24
CA VAL A 83 -2.28 1.07 11.36
C VAL A 83 -3.38 0.05 11.62
N ILE A 84 -3.08 -0.91 12.49
CA ILE A 84 -3.98 -2.02 12.79
C ILE A 84 -4.86 -1.69 14.00
N PRO A 85 -6.17 -2.01 13.97
CA PRO A 85 -7.06 -1.70 15.07
C PRO A 85 -6.85 -2.61 16.30
N PHE A 86 -6.36 -3.85 16.08
CA PHE A 86 -6.03 -4.83 17.10
C PHE A 86 -5.12 -5.93 16.50
N GLU A 87 -4.43 -6.69 17.36
CA GLU A 87 -3.40 -7.67 16.99
C GLU A 87 -3.91 -8.76 16.04
N GLU A 88 -5.07 -9.35 16.34
CA GLU A 88 -5.60 -10.51 15.63
C GLU A 88 -6.53 -10.16 14.44
N GLN A 89 -6.43 -8.96 13.87
CA GLN A 89 -7.39 -8.50 12.85
C GLN A 89 -7.54 -9.44 11.64
N ALA A 90 -6.47 -10.16 11.30
CA ALA A 90 -6.41 -11.09 10.17
C ALA A 90 -6.75 -12.55 10.52
N SER A 91 -6.97 -12.86 11.80
CA SER A 91 -7.11 -14.25 12.30
C SER A 91 -8.19 -15.06 11.58
N ARG A 92 -9.29 -14.40 11.20
CA ARG A 92 -10.47 -15.03 10.56
C ARG A 92 -10.52 -14.87 9.04
N TRP A 93 -9.50 -14.26 8.43
CA TRP A 93 -9.48 -14.10 6.98
C TRP A 93 -9.13 -15.42 6.29
N LYS A 94 -9.45 -15.50 4.99
CA LYS A 94 -9.01 -16.62 4.15
C LYS A 94 -7.50 -16.66 4.10
N GLU A 95 -6.94 -17.85 3.94
CA GLU A 95 -5.49 -18.07 3.93
C GLU A 95 -4.77 -17.16 2.94
N SER A 96 -5.28 -17.05 1.71
CA SER A 96 -4.73 -16.17 0.68
C SER A 96 -4.64 -14.70 1.08
N ASP A 97 -5.61 -14.17 1.84
CA ASP A 97 -5.57 -12.78 2.31
C ASP A 97 -4.60 -12.62 3.48
N ARG A 98 -4.42 -13.65 4.31
CA ARG A 98 -3.44 -13.66 5.42
C ARG A 98 -2.01 -13.74 4.90
N GLU A 99 -1.75 -14.55 3.89
CA GLU A 99 -0.43 -14.66 3.26
C GLU A 99 0.05 -13.30 2.75
N ILE A 100 -0.82 -12.57 2.04
CA ILE A 100 -0.49 -11.21 1.60
C ILE A 100 -0.25 -10.31 2.81
N TYR A 101 -1.13 -10.34 3.82
CA TYR A 101 -0.98 -9.51 5.02
C TYR A 101 0.37 -9.68 5.74
N TYR A 102 0.86 -10.92 5.85
CA TYR A 102 2.12 -11.21 6.55
C TYR A 102 3.38 -11.01 5.68
N ASP A 103 3.24 -10.86 4.36
CA ASP A 103 4.37 -10.58 3.44
C ASP A 103 4.66 -9.07 3.27
N ILE A 104 3.69 -8.21 3.63
CA ILE A 104 3.85 -6.75 3.62
C ILE A 104 4.82 -6.27 4.70
#